data_AF-A0A1J4WRM9-F1
#
_entry.id   AF-A0A1J4WRM9-F1
#
_cell.length_a   1.000
_cell.length_b   1.000
_cell.length_c   1.000
_cell.angle_alpha   90.00
_cell.angle_beta   90.00
_cell.angle_gamma   90.00
#
_symmetry.space_group_name_H-M   'P 1'
#
loop_
_entity.id
_entity.type
_entity.pdbx_description
1 polymer ?
#
loop_
_entity_poly.entity_id
_entity_poly.type
_entity_poly.pdbx_seq_one_letter_code
_entity_poly.pdbx_strand_id
1 'polypeptide(L)' 'MQIGKTKVNFSKYKGKEVAIVRGEIVASGSSSRVVFEIAKKIFPKVANKDIVLLSVPKERATIYITPK' A
#
# COMPACT_ATOMS: atom_id res chain seq x y z
N MET A 1 -12.55 6.40 22.10
CA MET A 1 -11.47 5.65 21.42
C MET A 1 -11.22 6.32 20.08
N GLN A 2 -10.17 7.15 19.96
CA GLN A 2 -9.84 7.80 18.68
C GLN A 2 -9.29 6.74 17.73
N ILE A 3 -10.07 6.40 16.71
CA ILE A 3 -9.60 5.62 15.57
C ILE A 3 -8.65 6.57 14.82
N GLY A 4 -7.36 6.47 15.09
CA GLY A 4 -6.36 7.31 14.43
C GLY A 4 -6.50 7.13 12.93
N LYS A 5 -6.93 8.18 12.22
CA LYS A 5 -6.89 8.22 10.76
C LYS A 5 -5.41 8.10 10.37
N THR A 6 -4.95 6.90 10.01
CA THR A 6 -3.62 6.74 9.42
C THR A 6 -3.63 7.42 8.06
N LYS A 7 -3.17 8.67 8.04
CA LYS A 7 -3.08 9.48 6.82
C LYS A 7 -1.81 9.04 6.07
N VAL A 8 -1.94 8.00 5.27
CA VAL A 8 -0.88 7.58 4.35
C VAL A 8 -0.75 8.63 3.24
N ASN A 9 0.38 9.33 3.17
CA ASN A 9 0.63 10.31 2.12
C ASN A 9 1.12 9.61 0.85
N PHE A 10 0.22 9.42 -0.12
CA PHE A 10 0.52 8.78 -1.39
C PHE A 10 1.24 9.68 -2.41
N SER A 11 1.50 10.96 -2.09
CA SER A 11 2.04 11.94 -3.06
C SER A 11 3.40 11.53 -3.64
N LYS A 12 4.21 10.80 -2.86
CA LYS A 12 5.53 10.30 -3.29
C LYS A 12 5.45 9.08 -4.23
N TYR A 13 4.27 8.48 -4.34
CA TYR A 13 4.03 7.23 -5.05
C TYR A 13 3.15 7.41 -6.28
N LYS A 14 2.89 8.65 -6.71
CA LYS A 14 2.07 8.95 -7.90
C LYS A 14 2.54 8.17 -9.13
N GLY A 15 1.60 7.54 -9.81
CA GLY A 15 1.85 6.71 -10.99
C GLY A 15 2.57 5.39 -10.71
N LYS A 16 2.65 4.97 -9.44
CA LYS A 16 3.26 3.70 -9.02
C LYS A 16 2.22 2.76 -8.44
N GLU A 17 2.54 1.49 -8.52
CA GLU A 17 1.93 0.44 -7.72
C GLU A 17 2.56 0.45 -6.33
N VAL A 18 1.77 0.19 -5.29
CA VAL A 18 2.24 0.09 -3.90
C VAL A 18 1.71 -1.17 -3.24
N ALA A 19 2.48 -1.70 -2.29
CA ALA A 19 2.04 -2.76 -1.40
C ALA A 19 1.90 -2.20 0.02
N ILE A 20 0.77 -2.48 0.66
CA ILE A 20 0.43 -2.04 2.01
C ILE A 20 0.31 -3.27 2.91
N VAL A 21 1.01 -3.24 4.04
CA VAL A 21 0.96 -4.27 5.07
C VAL A 21 0.70 -3.58 6.39
N ARG A 22 -0.32 -4.02 7.14
CA ARG A 22 -0.71 -3.43 8.44
C ARG A 22 -0.94 -1.92 8.39
N GLY A 23 -1.43 -1.41 7.26
CA GLY A 23 -1.72 0.02 7.06
C GLY A 23 -0.52 0.88 6.64
N GLU A 24 0.65 0.30 6.43
CA GLU A 24 1.86 1.01 5.99
C GLU A 24 2.26 0.61 4.57
N ILE A 25 2.71 1.57 3.76
CA ILE A 25 3.30 1.28 2.44
C ILE A 25 4.69 0.70 2.67
N VAL A 26 4.87 -0.56 2.28
CA VAL A 26 6.13 -1.30 2.48
C VAL A 26 6.92 -1.47 1.19
N ALA A 27 6.27 -1.30 0.02
CA ALA A 27 6.93 -1.36 -1.29
C ALA A 27 6.23 -0.45 -2.30
N SER A 28 6.98 0.02 -3.31
CA SER A 28 6.43 0.74 -4.47
C SER A 28 7.20 0.43 -5.75
N GLY A 29 6.54 0.46 -6.90
CA GLY A 29 7.15 0.05 -8.17
C GLY A 29 6.25 0.26 -9.38
N SER A 30 6.66 -0.27 -10.53
CA SER A 30 5.96 -0.10 -11.81
C SER A 30 4.86 -1.13 -12.07
N SER A 31 4.77 -2.21 -11.28
CA SER A 31 3.75 -3.25 -11.43
C SER A 31 3.39 -3.89 -10.10
N SER A 32 2.14 -4.35 -9.96
CA SER A 32 1.62 -4.98 -8.75
C SER A 32 2.38 -6.28 -8.42
N ARG A 33 2.82 -7.01 -9.44
CA ARG A 33 3.67 -8.22 -9.27
C ARG A 33 4.99 -7.89 -8.60
N VAL A 34 5.71 -6.86 -9.07
CA VAL A 34 7.01 -6.48 -8.50
C VAL A 34 6.86 -6.05 -7.04
N VAL A 35 5.85 -5.24 -6.73
CA VAL A 35 5.66 -4.77 -5.35
C VAL A 35 5.18 -5.87 -4.41
N PHE A 36 4.41 -6.84 -4.90
CA PHE A 36 4.02 -8.01 -4.13
C PHE A 36 5.24 -8.88 -3.77
N GLU A 37 6.11 -9.17 -4.73
CA GLU A 37 7.34 -9.93 -4.48
C GLU A 37 8.25 -9.23 -3.46
N ILE A 38 8.39 -7.90 -3.56
CA ILE A 38 9.14 -7.11 -2.57
C ILE A 38 8.48 -7.22 -1.19
N ALA A 39 7.15 -7.05 -1.11
CA ALA A 39 6.43 -7.17 0.16
C ALA A 39 6.57 -8.57 0.77
N LYS A 40 6.57 -9.64 -0.03
CA LYS A 40 6.82 -11.01 0.44
C LYS A 40 8.25 -11.24 0.94
N LYS A 41 9.24 -10.61 0.32
CA LYS A 41 10.64 -10.67 0.80
C LYS A 41 10.81 -9.99 2.15
N ILE A 42 10.14 -8.84 2.36
CA ILE A 42 10.20 -8.09 3.62
C ILE A 42 9.34 -8.78 4.71
N PHE A 43 8.17 -9.29 4.33
CA PHE A 43 7.18 -9.90 5.23
C PHE A 43 6.82 -11.34 4.81
N PRO A 44 7.75 -12.30 4.91
CA PRO A 44 7.53 -13.67 4.41
C PRO A 44 6.38 -14.39 5.12
N LYS A 45 6.18 -14.10 6.41
CA LYS A 45 5.16 -14.70 7.27
C LYS A 45 3.77 -14.08 7.14
N VAL A 46 3.64 -12.92 6.49
CA VAL A 46 2.34 -12.28 6.27
C VAL A 46 1.59 -13.06 5.19
N ALA A 47 0.33 -13.39 5.46
CA ALA A 47 -0.51 -14.10 4.52
C ALA A 47 -0.80 -13.20 3.31
N ASN A 48 -0.89 -13.79 2.11
CA ASN A 48 -1.03 -13.02 0.88
C ASN A 48 -2.28 -12.11 0.89
N LYS A 49 -3.36 -12.56 1.53
CA LYS A 49 -4.62 -11.80 1.71
C LYS A 49 -4.46 -10.53 2.54
N ASP A 50 -3.43 -10.45 3.38
CA ASP A 50 -3.16 -9.31 4.25
C ASP A 50 -2.19 -8.29 3.60
N ILE A 51 -1.75 -8.56 2.37
CA ILE A 51 -0.96 -7.65 1.54
C ILE A 51 -1.91 -6.98 0.56
N VAL A 52 -2.18 -5.70 0.79
CA VAL A 52 -3.05 -4.91 -0.08
C VAL A 52 -2.20 -4.29 -1.19
N LEU A 53 -2.55 -4.58 -2.44
CA LEU A 53 -1.94 -3.95 -3.61
C LEU A 53 -2.82 -2.82 -4.10
N LEU A 54 -2.20 -1.69 -4.43
CA LEU A 54 -2.94 -0.49 -4.82
C LEU A 54 -2.18 0.28 -5.89
N SER A 55 -2.90 0.70 -6.94
CA SER A 55 -2.36 1.60 -7.96
C SER A 55 -2.61 3.04 -7.55
N VAL A 56 -1.55 3.85 -7.50
CA VAL A 56 -1.66 5.27 -7.18
C VAL A 56 -1.76 6.05 -8.49
N PRO A 57 -2.88 6.73 -8.77
CA PRO A 57 -3.03 7.56 -9.97
C PRO A 57 -1.91 8.62 -10.07
N LYS A 58 -1.54 9.01 -11.29
CA LYS A 58 -0.58 10.12 -11.50
C LYS A 58 -1.16 11.47 -11.07
N GLU A 59 -2.48 11.59 -11.13
CA GLU A 59 -3.25 12.78 -10.75
C GLU A 59 -3.33 12.94 -9.22
N ARG A 60 -3.85 14.06 -8.71
CA ARG A 60 -4.04 14.24 -7.26
C ARG A 60 -5.16 13.30 -6.77
N ALA A 61 -4.80 12.11 -6.32
CA ALA A 61 -5.73 11.20 -5.66
C ALA A 61 -5.56 11.22 -4.13
N THR A 62 -6.64 11.49 -3.40
CA THR A 62 -6.71 11.24 -1.96
C THR A 62 -7.51 9.96 -1.77
N ILE A 63 -6.87 8.90 -1.26
CA ILE A 63 -7.50 7.59 -1.06
C ILE A 63 -7.80 7.42 0.42
N TYR A 64 -9.06 7.14 0.75
CA TYR A 64 -9.53 6.86 2.11
C TYR A 64 -9.73 5.35 2.27
N ILE A 65 -8.92 4.73 3.12
CA ILE A 65 -9.10 3.31 3.48
C ILE A 65 -9.92 3.28 4.77
N THR A 66 -11.13 2.72 4.69
CA THR A 66 -11.99 2.53 5.87
C THR A 66 -11.88 1.06 6.31
N PRO A 67 -11.38 0.76 7.52
CA PRO A 67 -11.41 -0.60 8.04
C PRO A 67 -12.86 -1.03 8.27
N LYS A 68 -13.20 -2.27 7.89
CA LYS A 68 -14.51 -2.89 8.08
C LYS A 68 -14.53 -3.67 9.39
#